data_AF-A0A4U3MN00-F1
#
_entry.id   AF-A0A4U3MN00-F1
#
_cell.length_a   1.000
_cell.length_b   1.000
_cell.length_c   1.000
_cell.angle_alpha   90.00
_cell.angle_beta   90.00
_cell.angle_gamma   90.00
#
_symmetry.space_group_name_H-M   'P 1'
#
loop_
_entity.id
_entity.type
_entity.pdbx_description
1 polymer ?
#
loop_
_entity_poly.entity_id
_entity_poly.type
_entity_poly.pdbx_seq_one_letter_code
_entity_poly.pdbx_strand_id
1 'polypeptide(L)'
;MNSWREVRRHLNANRHALARRADLLYPDQPRVGSTRLLTRLAWSLPEPLDLHEVVLRWTDETPPVPAPSGMTYAEAMETFDKPKLFENRTCYRLLDVTWPELTFTRGMYFDAVNVGEAIAHEFAAASLSPGEMPLRRMVPDPTDLRARPAHPAISMLTLRHDRETGEVTFVLHWRDPALVAHGGGLFQVMPVGVFQPSEESPRAERADFDLWKCVVREYAEEFLGRSEHYGPEFDYETWPLYRRLTDARESGDLRSLVLGVGVDPLTFATDILAVTVIEARTFDALFGAMTGANDEGRATKGVPFDAESVGRHVTREPMQAAGAAVLELAWNHLRGSVGD
;
A
#
# COMPACT_ATOMS: atom_id res chain seq x y z
N MET A 1 -13.26 23.74 16.04
CA MET A 1 -12.79 22.49 16.68
C MET A 1 -13.75 21.32 16.40
N ASN A 2 -15.06 21.45 16.69
CA ASN A 2 -16.06 20.43 16.31
C ASN A 2 -16.12 20.19 14.79
N SER A 3 -16.02 21.26 13.99
CA SER A 3 -16.04 21.18 12.52
C SER A 3 -14.91 20.33 11.91
N TRP A 4 -13.67 20.44 12.41
CA TRP A 4 -12.54 19.65 11.87
C TRP A 4 -12.71 18.15 12.15
N ARG A 5 -13.10 17.79 13.39
CA ARG A 5 -13.38 16.38 13.76
C ARG A 5 -14.57 15.81 12.99
N GLU A 6 -15.58 16.63 12.71
CA GLU A 6 -16.72 16.25 11.87
C GLU A 6 -16.31 15.93 10.44
N VAL A 7 -15.50 16.79 9.81
CA VAL A 7 -14.96 16.52 8.47
C VAL A 7 -14.10 15.26 8.47
N ARG A 8 -13.22 15.07 9.46
CA ARG A 8 -12.38 13.87 9.56
C ARG A 8 -13.21 12.59 9.72
N ARG A 9 -14.25 12.60 10.57
CA ARG A 9 -15.20 11.49 10.67
C ARG A 9 -15.91 11.23 9.34
N HIS A 10 -16.31 12.28 8.63
CA HIS A 10 -16.91 12.16 7.31
C HIS A 10 -15.95 11.53 6.29
N LEU A 11 -14.69 11.99 6.24
CA LEU A 11 -13.64 11.41 5.41
C LEU A 11 -13.49 9.91 5.69
N ASN A 12 -13.28 9.52 6.95
CA ASN A 12 -13.08 8.13 7.33
C ASN A 12 -14.27 7.24 7.00
N ALA A 13 -15.50 7.73 7.20
CA ALA A 13 -16.72 6.96 6.90
C ALA A 13 -17.03 6.86 5.39
N ASN A 14 -16.43 7.70 4.54
CA ASN A 14 -16.81 7.83 3.13
C ASN A 14 -15.62 7.69 2.16
N ARG A 15 -14.47 7.13 2.60
CA ARG A 15 -13.24 7.06 1.78
C ARG A 15 -13.47 6.50 0.38
N HIS A 16 -14.20 5.39 0.25
CA HIS A 16 -14.51 4.79 -1.05
C HIS A 16 -15.26 5.76 -1.97
N ALA A 17 -16.36 6.35 -1.49
CA ALA A 17 -17.18 7.27 -2.27
C ALA A 17 -16.44 8.57 -2.62
N LEU A 18 -15.63 9.08 -1.70
CA LEU A 18 -14.80 10.26 -1.92
C LEU A 18 -13.69 9.99 -2.95
N ALA A 19 -13.03 8.83 -2.91
CA ALA A 19 -12.03 8.43 -3.91
C ALA A 19 -12.64 8.34 -5.31
N ARG A 20 -13.84 7.77 -5.43
CA ARG A 20 -14.60 7.76 -6.69
C ARG A 20 -14.88 9.15 -7.26
N ARG A 21 -15.14 10.14 -6.41
CA ARG A 21 -15.38 11.53 -6.82
C ARG A 21 -14.08 12.27 -7.12
N ALA A 22 -13.00 11.98 -6.37
CA ALA A 22 -11.70 12.60 -6.55
C ALA A 22 -11.04 12.20 -7.88
N ASP A 23 -11.24 10.96 -8.36
CA ASP A 23 -10.79 10.50 -9.69
C ASP A 23 -11.29 11.41 -10.83
N LEU A 24 -12.52 11.93 -10.73
CA LEU A 24 -13.09 12.83 -11.74
C LEU A 24 -12.34 14.16 -11.90
N LEU A 25 -11.48 14.52 -10.95
CA LEU A 25 -10.63 15.71 -11.04
C LEU A 25 -9.43 15.51 -11.97
N TYR A 26 -9.14 14.28 -12.39
CA TYR A 26 -7.97 13.94 -13.20
C TYR A 26 -8.38 13.26 -14.51
N PRO A 27 -9.18 13.92 -15.39
CA PRO A 27 -9.68 13.30 -16.61
C PRO A 27 -8.56 12.84 -17.54
N ASP A 28 -7.45 13.59 -17.60
CA ASP A 28 -6.35 13.38 -18.54
C ASP A 28 -5.27 12.40 -18.04
N GLN A 29 -5.39 11.89 -16.80
CA GLN A 29 -4.42 10.97 -16.23
C GLN A 29 -4.73 9.51 -16.60
N PRO A 30 -3.73 8.68 -16.94
CA PRO A 30 -3.91 7.25 -17.10
C PRO A 30 -4.36 6.55 -15.81
N ARG A 31 -5.08 5.43 -15.95
CA ARG A 31 -5.49 4.56 -14.84
C ARG A 31 -4.84 3.20 -14.97
N VAL A 32 -4.64 2.53 -13.84
CA VAL A 32 -4.27 1.11 -13.83
C VAL A 32 -5.49 0.27 -14.19
N GLY A 33 -5.43 -0.41 -15.33
CA GLY A 33 -6.53 -1.25 -15.82
C GLY A 33 -7.85 -0.49 -15.95
N SER A 34 -8.93 -1.07 -15.44
CA SER A 34 -10.25 -0.44 -15.36
C SER A 34 -10.50 0.25 -14.01
N THR A 35 -9.49 0.32 -13.15
CA THR A 35 -9.62 0.87 -11.80
C THR A 35 -9.54 2.41 -11.77
N ARG A 36 -9.53 2.97 -10.55
CA ARG A 36 -9.42 4.41 -10.30
C ARG A 36 -8.03 4.84 -9.86
N LEU A 37 -7.10 3.89 -9.76
CA LEU A 37 -5.75 4.18 -9.35
C LEU A 37 -5.04 4.90 -10.51
N LEU A 38 -4.58 6.12 -10.27
CA LEU A 38 -3.88 6.92 -11.26
C LEU A 38 -2.49 6.30 -11.51
N THR A 39 -1.96 6.43 -12.72
CA THR A 39 -0.63 5.91 -13.06
C THR A 39 0.01 6.72 -14.19
N ARG A 40 1.21 6.32 -14.60
CA ARG A 40 1.87 6.78 -15.82
C ARG A 40 2.09 5.59 -16.74
N LEU A 41 2.12 5.85 -18.05
CA LEU A 41 2.39 4.81 -19.05
C LEU A 41 3.72 4.09 -18.78
N ALA A 42 4.76 4.84 -18.37
CA ALA A 42 6.07 4.29 -18.03
C ALA A 42 6.08 3.42 -16.76
N TRP A 43 5.05 3.53 -15.91
CA TRP A 43 4.94 2.73 -14.67
C TRP A 43 4.23 1.40 -14.90
N SER A 44 3.55 1.25 -16.04
CA SER A 44 2.89 0.01 -16.41
C SER A 44 3.91 -1.01 -16.91
N LEU A 45 3.85 -2.23 -16.38
CA LEU A 45 4.67 -3.33 -16.82
C LEU A 45 3.88 -4.20 -17.82
N PRO A 46 4.38 -4.43 -19.05
CA PRO A 46 3.70 -5.29 -20.01
C PRO A 46 3.69 -6.75 -19.56
N GLU A 47 4.74 -7.17 -18.85
CA GLU A 47 4.86 -8.46 -18.16
C GLU A 47 5.32 -8.21 -16.72
N PRO A 48 4.84 -8.99 -15.73
CA PRO A 48 5.27 -8.84 -14.36
C PRO A 48 6.78 -9.02 -14.19
N LEU A 49 7.40 -8.13 -13.43
CA LEU A 49 8.83 -8.18 -13.10
C LEU A 49 9.03 -9.01 -11.82
N ASP A 50 10.07 -9.84 -11.73
CA ASP A 50 10.39 -10.47 -10.45
C ASP A 50 10.78 -9.39 -9.42
N LEU A 51 10.27 -9.48 -8.19
CA LEU A 51 10.58 -8.51 -7.14
C LEU A 51 12.09 -8.37 -6.91
N HIS A 52 12.87 -9.42 -7.11
CA HIS A 52 14.34 -9.41 -6.97
C HIS A 52 15.05 -8.73 -8.15
N GLU A 53 14.39 -8.57 -9.30
CA GLU A 53 14.94 -7.86 -10.45
C GLU A 53 14.78 -6.34 -10.32
N VAL A 54 13.97 -5.86 -9.36
CA VAL A 54 13.83 -4.43 -9.07
C VAL A 54 15.13 -3.89 -8.49
N VAL A 55 15.64 -2.83 -9.11
CA VAL A 55 16.88 -2.17 -8.69
C VAL A 55 16.53 -0.90 -7.92
N LEU A 56 16.87 -0.86 -6.64
CA LEU A 56 16.70 0.34 -5.82
C LEU A 56 17.91 1.27 -5.95
N ARG A 57 17.67 2.53 -6.31
CA ARG A 57 18.68 3.58 -6.41
C ARG A 57 18.46 4.61 -5.31
N TRP A 58 19.54 5.05 -4.68
CA TRP A 58 19.51 6.13 -3.70
C TRP A 58 20.05 7.43 -4.28
N THR A 59 19.44 8.55 -3.93
CA THR A 59 19.95 9.89 -4.17
C THR A 59 19.83 10.77 -2.92
N ASP A 60 20.83 11.62 -2.69
CA ASP A 60 20.81 12.63 -1.62
C ASP A 60 20.04 13.89 -2.02
N GLU A 61 19.43 13.90 -3.21
CA GLU A 61 18.55 14.97 -3.63
C GLU A 61 17.31 15.03 -2.72
N THR A 62 16.99 16.23 -2.24
CA THR A 62 15.83 16.49 -1.37
C THR A 62 14.87 17.46 -2.05
N PRO A 63 14.01 17.00 -2.98
CA PRO A 63 13.02 17.87 -3.60
C PRO A 63 12.10 18.49 -2.56
N PRO A 64 11.70 19.77 -2.73
CA PRO A 64 10.87 20.45 -1.74
C PRO A 64 9.52 19.74 -1.56
N VAL A 65 9.02 19.76 -0.32
CA VAL A 65 7.69 19.26 0.03
C VAL A 65 6.75 20.47 0.12
N PRO A 66 5.57 20.42 -0.53
CA PRO A 66 4.54 21.45 -0.35
C PRO A 66 4.15 21.55 1.13
N ALA A 67 4.31 22.73 1.73
CA ALA A 67 3.97 22.96 3.13
C ALA A 67 2.89 24.04 3.24
N PRO A 68 1.75 23.78 3.91
CA PRO A 68 0.77 24.82 4.19
C PRO A 68 1.33 25.81 5.22
N SER A 69 0.85 27.06 5.19
CA SER A 69 1.15 28.05 6.23
C SER A 69 0.33 27.76 7.50
N GLY A 70 0.99 27.63 8.66
CA GLY A 70 0.31 27.44 9.96
C GLY A 70 0.48 26.03 10.51
N MET A 71 -0.50 25.58 11.30
CA MET A 71 -0.52 24.23 11.88
C MET A 71 -0.61 23.18 10.77
N THR A 72 0.29 22.22 10.81
CA THR A 72 0.31 21.07 9.89
C THR A 72 -0.82 20.09 10.19
N TYR A 73 -1.14 19.22 9.22
CA TYR A 73 -2.21 18.25 9.41
C TYR A 73 -1.84 17.20 10.47
N ALA A 74 -0.58 16.78 10.54
CA ALA A 74 -0.10 15.89 11.58
C ALA A 74 -0.24 16.51 12.98
N GLU A 75 0.14 17.78 13.18
CA GLU A 75 -0.09 18.50 14.44
C GLU A 75 -1.57 18.60 14.79
N ALA A 76 -2.44 18.84 13.79
CA ALA A 76 -3.88 18.84 14.00
C ALA A 76 -4.40 17.45 14.40
N MET A 77 -3.89 16.37 13.81
CA MET A 77 -4.21 15.01 14.22
C MET A 77 -3.74 14.73 15.65
N GLU A 78 -2.50 15.07 16.01
CA GLU A 78 -2.00 14.89 17.38
C GLU A 78 -2.84 15.65 18.42
N THR A 79 -3.26 16.87 18.08
CA THR A 79 -4.02 17.73 18.98
C THR A 79 -5.48 17.29 19.09
N PHE A 80 -6.10 16.92 17.97
CA PHE A 80 -7.56 16.77 17.89
C PHE A 80 -8.03 15.34 17.70
N ASP A 81 -7.26 14.41 17.18
CA ASP A 81 -7.73 13.04 16.88
C ASP A 81 -6.55 12.06 16.73
N LYS A 82 -5.73 11.95 17.79
CA LYS A 82 -4.49 11.18 17.75
C LYS A 82 -4.78 9.67 17.56
N PRO A 83 -4.31 9.04 16.48
CA PRO A 83 -4.41 7.59 16.31
C PRO A 83 -3.57 6.84 17.36
N LYS A 84 -3.85 5.53 17.55
CA LYS A 84 -3.10 4.69 18.51
C LYS A 84 -1.61 4.60 18.17
N LEU A 85 -1.31 4.31 16.90
CA LEU A 85 0.04 4.34 16.34
C LEU A 85 0.13 5.54 15.41
N PHE A 86 0.93 6.54 15.78
CA PHE A 86 1.10 7.78 15.03
C PHE A 86 2.43 8.41 15.37
N GLU A 87 3.46 7.99 14.65
CA GLU A 87 4.85 8.36 14.89
C GLU A 87 5.47 8.85 13.58
N ASN A 88 6.32 9.88 13.67
CA ASN A 88 7.00 10.42 12.51
C ASN A 88 8.27 9.60 12.24
N ARG A 89 8.11 8.48 11.52
CA ARG A 89 9.19 7.55 11.17
C ARG A 89 9.87 7.93 9.85
N THR A 90 11.11 7.50 9.69
CA THR A 90 11.82 7.57 8.41
C THR A 90 11.07 6.74 7.37
N CYS A 91 10.93 7.24 6.15
CA CYS A 91 10.38 6.51 5.01
C CYS A 91 11.30 6.65 3.79
N TYR A 92 11.23 5.69 2.87
CA TYR A 92 11.92 5.79 1.58
C TYR A 92 11.02 6.53 0.59
N ARG A 93 11.31 7.79 0.29
CA ARG A 93 10.53 8.61 -0.65
C ARG A 93 10.91 8.27 -2.07
N LEU A 94 9.95 7.78 -2.86
CA LEU A 94 10.11 7.50 -4.27
C LEU A 94 10.13 8.81 -5.08
N LEU A 95 11.13 8.97 -5.93
CA LEU A 95 11.33 10.14 -6.79
C LEU A 95 11.17 9.83 -8.27
N ASP A 96 11.46 8.61 -8.69
CA ASP A 96 11.36 8.20 -10.09
C ASP A 96 11.13 6.69 -10.24
N VAL A 97 10.47 6.31 -11.33
CA VAL A 97 10.17 4.93 -11.72
C VAL A 97 10.59 4.75 -13.17
N THR A 98 11.71 4.07 -13.39
CA THR A 98 12.25 3.73 -14.70
C THR A 98 12.63 2.26 -14.70
N TRP A 99 11.65 1.37 -14.92
CA TRP A 99 11.82 -0.08 -14.74
C TRP A 99 13.08 -0.65 -15.45
N PRO A 100 13.83 -1.54 -14.78
CA PRO A 100 13.56 -2.12 -13.46
C PRO A 100 14.00 -1.22 -12.28
N GLU A 101 14.46 0.01 -12.52
CA GLU A 101 15.03 0.90 -11.51
C GLU A 101 13.98 1.81 -10.84
N LEU A 102 14.05 1.90 -9.51
CA LEU A 102 13.27 2.82 -8.68
C LEU A 102 14.23 3.73 -7.91
N THR A 103 14.08 5.05 -8.07
CA THR A 103 14.96 6.03 -7.40
C THR A 103 14.31 6.60 -6.16
N PHE A 104 15.01 6.55 -5.03
CA PHE A 104 14.53 7.00 -3.73
C PHE A 104 15.47 8.02 -3.08
N THR A 105 14.90 8.78 -2.15
CA THR A 105 15.62 9.58 -1.16
C THR A 105 15.01 9.37 0.23
N ARG A 106 15.58 10.01 1.24
CA ARG A 106 15.01 10.04 2.59
C ARG A 106 13.75 10.91 2.62
N GLY A 107 12.70 10.42 3.27
CA GLY A 107 11.53 11.21 3.65
C GLY A 107 11.06 10.86 5.05
N MET A 108 10.04 11.58 5.53
CA MET A 108 9.42 11.35 6.83
C MET A 108 7.93 11.04 6.66
N TYR A 109 7.40 10.10 7.46
CA TYR A 109 6.00 9.69 7.40
C TYR A 109 5.03 10.89 7.46
N PHE A 110 5.30 11.87 8.33
CA PHE A 110 4.44 13.04 8.46
C PHE A 110 4.47 13.97 7.23
N ASP A 111 5.47 13.91 6.36
CA ASP A 111 5.42 14.68 5.12
C ASP A 111 4.25 14.20 4.23
N ALA A 112 4.07 12.88 4.13
CA ALA A 112 2.92 12.31 3.41
C ALA A 112 1.59 12.63 4.10
N VAL A 113 1.53 12.57 5.43
CA VAL A 113 0.32 12.94 6.18
C VAL A 113 -0.04 14.42 5.98
N ASN A 114 0.96 15.31 6.02
CA ASN A 114 0.79 16.75 5.90
C ASN A 114 0.32 17.22 4.53
N VAL A 115 0.53 16.41 3.48
CA VAL A 115 0.04 16.69 2.13
C VAL A 115 -1.16 15.84 1.79
N GLY A 116 -1.02 14.52 1.78
CA GLY A 116 -2.00 13.59 1.27
C GLY A 116 -3.30 13.57 2.07
N GLU A 117 -3.20 13.45 3.39
CA GLU A 117 -4.39 13.45 4.25
C GLU A 117 -4.97 14.85 4.43
N ALA A 118 -4.15 15.89 4.39
CA ALA A 118 -4.63 17.27 4.38
C ALA A 118 -5.52 17.54 3.14
N ILE A 119 -5.07 17.10 1.96
CA ILE A 119 -5.81 17.22 0.70
C ILE A 119 -7.08 16.36 0.71
N ALA A 120 -7.02 15.14 1.27
CA ALA A 120 -8.19 14.30 1.43
C ALA A 120 -9.23 14.92 2.38
N HIS A 121 -8.77 15.54 3.47
CA HIS A 121 -9.61 16.26 4.42
C HIS A 121 -10.25 17.50 3.77
N GLU A 122 -9.47 18.29 3.03
CA GLU A 122 -9.98 19.44 2.26
C GLU A 122 -11.05 19.01 1.26
N PHE A 123 -10.82 17.91 0.53
CA PHE A 123 -11.79 17.36 -0.40
C PHE A 123 -13.07 16.88 0.32
N ALA A 124 -12.93 16.23 1.48
CA ALA A 124 -14.06 15.85 2.31
C ALA A 124 -14.86 17.07 2.81
N ALA A 125 -14.18 18.14 3.24
CA ALA A 125 -14.82 19.39 3.65
C ALA A 125 -15.62 20.01 2.50
N ALA A 126 -15.02 20.11 1.30
CA ALA A 126 -15.66 20.63 0.10
C ALA A 126 -16.87 19.78 -0.35
N SER A 127 -16.88 18.48 -0.01
CA SER A 127 -18.00 17.59 -0.29
C SER A 127 -19.21 17.81 0.63
N LEU A 128 -19.00 18.33 1.85
CA LEU A 128 -20.04 18.68 2.82
C LEU A 128 -20.56 20.11 2.59
N SER A 129 -19.66 21.04 2.27
CA SER A 129 -19.97 22.42 1.95
C SER A 129 -19.07 22.87 0.80
N PRO A 130 -19.60 23.08 -0.42
CA PRO A 130 -18.81 23.48 -1.57
C PRO A 130 -17.93 24.68 -1.26
N GLY A 131 -16.65 24.58 -1.64
CA GLY A 131 -15.63 25.60 -1.37
C GLY A 131 -14.40 25.38 -2.22
N GLU A 132 -13.45 26.32 -2.12
CA GLU A 132 -12.17 26.17 -2.78
C GLU A 132 -11.32 25.06 -2.15
N MET A 133 -10.44 24.46 -2.96
CA MET A 133 -9.50 23.40 -2.53
C MET A 133 -8.05 23.83 -2.81
N PRO A 134 -7.54 24.87 -2.14
CA PRO A 134 -6.20 25.39 -2.37
C PRO A 134 -5.08 24.38 -2.13
N LEU A 135 -5.17 23.51 -1.11
CA LEU A 135 -4.13 22.49 -0.84
C LEU A 135 -4.04 21.51 -2.01
N ARG A 136 -5.19 21.05 -2.53
CA ARG A 136 -5.22 20.17 -3.70
C ARG A 136 -4.62 20.83 -4.94
N ARG A 137 -4.83 22.13 -5.14
CA ARG A 137 -4.27 22.89 -6.27
C ARG A 137 -2.74 23.04 -6.20
N MET A 138 -2.12 22.90 -5.01
CA MET A 138 -0.66 22.93 -4.87
C MET A 138 0.03 21.73 -5.53
N VAL A 139 -0.70 20.63 -5.74
CA VAL A 139 -0.22 19.41 -6.38
C VAL A 139 -1.17 19.07 -7.55
N PRO A 140 -1.05 19.77 -8.69
CA PRO A 140 -1.96 19.60 -9.82
C PRO A 140 -1.85 18.22 -10.47
N ASP A 141 -0.66 17.60 -10.45
CA ASP A 141 -0.42 16.24 -10.92
C ASP A 141 -0.06 15.32 -9.74
N PRO A 142 -0.98 14.43 -9.29
CA PRO A 142 -0.70 13.45 -8.25
C PRO A 142 0.39 12.44 -8.63
N THR A 143 0.66 12.26 -9.91
CA THR A 143 1.67 11.31 -10.42
C THR A 143 3.06 11.94 -10.55
N ASP A 144 3.21 13.25 -10.31
CA ASP A 144 4.51 13.89 -10.17
C ASP A 144 5.10 13.58 -8.79
N LEU A 145 5.87 12.49 -8.72
CA LEU A 145 6.48 11.99 -7.49
C LEU A 145 7.46 12.98 -6.86
N ARG A 146 8.04 13.90 -7.64
CA ARG A 146 9.02 14.88 -7.15
C ARG A 146 8.34 16.10 -6.56
N ALA A 147 7.14 16.44 -7.02
CA ALA A 147 6.36 17.58 -6.54
C ALA A 147 5.69 17.35 -5.17
N ARG A 148 5.72 16.11 -4.63
CA ARG A 148 5.06 15.76 -3.36
C ARG A 148 5.81 14.66 -2.60
N PRO A 149 5.52 14.43 -1.31
CA PRO A 149 6.12 13.33 -0.55
C PRO A 149 5.47 12.00 -0.91
N ALA A 150 6.03 11.32 -1.92
CA ALA A 150 5.59 9.99 -2.35
C ALA A 150 6.30 8.88 -1.56
N HIS A 151 5.72 8.48 -0.44
CA HIS A 151 6.18 7.30 0.33
C HIS A 151 5.36 6.10 -0.11
N PRO A 152 5.91 5.19 -0.93
CA PRO A 152 5.13 4.08 -1.44
C PRO A 152 4.84 3.07 -0.33
N ALA A 153 3.60 2.59 -0.29
CA ALA A 153 3.31 1.29 0.31
C ALA A 153 3.57 0.18 -0.71
N ILE A 154 3.84 -1.03 -0.24
CA ILE A 154 3.83 -2.24 -1.06
C ILE A 154 2.46 -2.88 -0.86
N SER A 155 1.58 -2.71 -1.84
CA SER A 155 0.27 -3.36 -1.86
C SER A 155 0.45 -4.78 -2.41
N MET A 156 0.58 -5.78 -1.52
CA MET A 156 0.89 -7.16 -1.88
C MET A 156 -0.37 -8.05 -1.85
N LEU A 157 -0.74 -8.61 -3.00
CA LEU A 157 -1.74 -9.68 -3.07
C LEU A 157 -1.10 -11.03 -2.78
N THR A 158 -1.57 -11.72 -1.74
CA THR A 158 -1.13 -13.10 -1.47
C THR A 158 -2.08 -14.10 -2.13
N LEU A 159 -1.56 -14.90 -3.07
CA LEU A 159 -2.23 -16.03 -3.69
C LEU A 159 -1.72 -17.34 -3.07
N ARG A 160 -2.63 -18.19 -2.61
CA ARG A 160 -2.38 -19.60 -2.30
C ARG A 160 -2.72 -20.43 -3.53
N HIS A 161 -1.76 -21.18 -4.04
CA HIS A 161 -1.93 -22.04 -5.22
C HIS A 161 -1.67 -23.50 -4.85
N ASP A 162 -2.71 -24.32 -4.94
CA ASP A 162 -2.60 -25.77 -4.85
C ASP A 162 -2.41 -26.36 -6.25
N ARG A 163 -1.16 -26.74 -6.56
CA ARG A 163 -0.80 -27.33 -7.86
C ARG A 163 -1.40 -28.71 -8.08
N GLU A 164 -1.80 -29.43 -7.04
CA GLU A 164 -2.38 -30.76 -7.17
C GLU A 164 -3.85 -30.70 -7.61
N THR A 165 -4.58 -29.70 -7.13
CA THR A 165 -6.01 -29.50 -7.44
C THR A 165 -6.27 -28.41 -8.48
N GLY A 166 -5.29 -27.55 -8.76
CA GLY A 166 -5.45 -26.33 -9.55
C GLY A 166 -6.18 -25.21 -8.81
N GLU A 167 -6.46 -25.38 -7.51
CA GLU A 167 -7.15 -24.36 -6.72
C GLU A 167 -6.24 -23.15 -6.49
N VAL A 168 -6.77 -21.96 -6.80
CA VAL A 168 -6.13 -20.69 -6.47
C VAL A 168 -7.07 -19.86 -5.64
N THR A 169 -6.59 -19.41 -4.48
CA THR A 169 -7.33 -18.51 -3.60
C THR A 169 -6.47 -17.32 -3.19
N PHE A 170 -7.11 -16.24 -2.76
CA PHE A 170 -6.43 -15.07 -2.25
C PHE A 170 -6.90 -14.65 -0.87
N VAL A 171 -6.07 -13.83 -0.23
CA VAL A 171 -6.32 -13.24 1.08
C VAL A 171 -6.70 -11.78 0.92
N LEU A 172 -7.74 -11.37 1.65
CA LEU A 172 -8.13 -9.97 1.80
C LEU A 172 -8.08 -9.57 3.26
N HIS A 173 -7.82 -8.30 3.51
CA HIS A 173 -8.00 -7.69 4.81
C HIS A 173 -9.09 -6.62 4.73
N TRP A 174 -10.08 -6.71 5.60
CA TRP A 174 -11.07 -5.67 5.81
C TRP A 174 -10.63 -4.80 6.98
N ARG A 175 -10.28 -3.54 6.69
CA ARG A 175 -9.79 -2.60 7.71
C ARG A 175 -10.96 -2.06 8.52
N ASP A 176 -10.95 -2.28 9.83
CA ASP A 176 -12.01 -1.77 10.71
C ASP A 176 -11.88 -0.23 10.83
N PRO A 177 -12.89 0.56 10.42
CA PRO A 177 -12.81 2.01 10.48
C PRO A 177 -12.65 2.57 11.92
N ALA A 178 -12.89 1.77 12.96
CA ALA A 178 -12.64 2.15 14.34
C ALA A 178 -11.18 1.93 14.79
N LEU A 179 -10.37 1.18 14.04
CA LEU A 179 -9.03 0.74 14.46
C LEU A 179 -7.88 1.36 13.66
N VAL A 180 -8.13 1.86 12.44
CA VAL A 180 -7.06 2.32 11.54
C VAL A 180 -7.08 3.83 11.21
N ALA A 181 -5.89 4.42 11.02
CA ALA A 181 -5.74 5.84 10.65
C ALA A 181 -6.03 6.13 9.16
N HIS A 182 -5.74 5.16 8.27
CA HIS A 182 -5.95 5.21 6.83
C HIS A 182 -6.72 3.98 6.34
N GLY A 183 -7.53 4.14 5.28
CA GLY A 183 -8.21 3.03 4.59
C GLY A 183 -9.37 2.34 5.33
N GLY A 184 -9.86 2.88 6.46
CA GLY A 184 -10.94 2.26 7.23
C GLY A 184 -12.24 2.03 6.43
N GLY A 185 -12.89 0.88 6.66
CA GLY A 185 -14.13 0.47 5.99
C GLY A 185 -13.92 -0.09 4.58
N LEU A 186 -12.67 -0.33 4.18
CA LEU A 186 -12.31 -0.86 2.87
C LEU A 186 -11.75 -2.28 2.97
N PHE A 187 -11.97 -3.07 1.93
CA PHE A 187 -11.12 -4.21 1.63
C PHE A 187 -9.79 -3.73 1.06
N GLN A 188 -8.71 -4.38 1.45
CA GLN A 188 -7.39 -4.26 0.86
C GLN A 188 -6.82 -5.66 0.58
N VAL A 189 -5.84 -5.70 -0.33
CA VAL A 189 -4.97 -6.88 -0.44
C VAL A 189 -4.17 -7.04 0.85
N MET A 190 -3.52 -8.18 1.05
CA MET A 190 -2.85 -8.46 2.30
C MET A 190 -1.54 -9.23 2.02
N PRO A 191 -0.38 -8.74 2.49
CA PRO A 191 -0.22 -7.57 3.38
C PRO A 191 -0.07 -6.21 2.64
N VAL A 192 -0.16 -5.09 3.36
CA VAL A 192 0.07 -3.73 2.84
C VAL A 192 0.84 -2.87 3.83
N GLY A 193 2.06 -2.47 3.45
CA GLY A 193 2.94 -1.71 4.34
C GLY A 193 3.71 -0.58 3.69
N VAL A 194 3.93 0.51 4.42
CA VAL A 194 4.77 1.62 3.96
C VAL A 194 6.22 1.17 3.88
N PHE A 195 6.91 1.46 2.77
CA PHE A 195 8.31 1.11 2.62
C PHE A 195 9.20 2.00 3.51
N GLN A 196 9.58 1.45 4.65
CA GLN A 196 10.33 2.11 5.71
C GLN A 196 11.33 1.17 6.38
N PRO A 197 12.36 1.67 7.08
CA PRO A 197 13.21 0.84 7.93
C PRO A 197 12.47 0.29 9.15
N SER A 198 12.95 -0.85 9.65
CA SER A 198 12.41 -1.52 10.86
C SER A 198 12.62 -0.73 12.15
N GLU A 199 13.59 0.19 12.18
CA GLU A 199 13.87 1.08 13.31
C GLU A 199 14.51 2.40 12.88
N GLU A 200 14.49 3.39 13.78
CA GLU A 200 15.10 4.71 13.58
C GLU A 200 16.61 4.69 13.86
N SER A 201 17.37 4.03 12.99
CA SER A 201 18.84 4.06 13.03
C SER A 201 19.45 4.18 11.63
N PRO A 202 20.59 4.91 11.45
CA PRO A 202 21.26 4.98 10.15
C PRO A 202 21.72 3.61 9.63
N ARG A 203 21.89 2.62 10.52
CA ARG A 203 22.24 1.25 10.15
C ARG A 203 21.02 0.55 9.54
N ALA A 204 19.87 0.59 10.21
CA ALA A 204 18.64 0.01 9.71
C ALA A 204 18.19 0.68 8.41
N GLU A 205 18.28 2.01 8.31
CA GLU A 205 17.95 2.74 7.09
C GLU A 205 18.70 2.22 5.85
N ARG A 206 19.99 1.88 6.00
CA ARG A 206 20.76 1.29 4.89
C ARG A 206 20.47 -0.19 4.70
N ALA A 207 20.31 -0.94 5.79
CA ALA A 207 20.13 -2.38 5.74
C ALA A 207 18.74 -2.81 5.24
N ASP A 208 17.73 -1.97 5.47
CA ASP A 208 16.31 -2.23 5.17
C ASP A 208 15.84 -1.53 3.89
N PHE A 209 16.75 -0.90 3.15
CA PHE A 209 16.49 -0.43 1.79
C PHE A 209 16.45 -1.62 0.82
N ASP A 210 15.46 -2.49 1.05
CA ASP A 210 15.26 -3.79 0.45
C ASP A 210 13.76 -4.13 0.49
N LEU A 211 13.12 -4.25 -0.69
CA LEU A 211 11.68 -4.52 -0.79
C LEU A 211 11.29 -5.88 -0.20
N TRP A 212 12.15 -6.89 -0.30
CA TRP A 212 11.87 -8.23 0.21
C TRP A 212 11.84 -8.24 1.74
N LYS A 213 12.81 -7.57 2.38
CA LYS A 213 12.79 -7.38 3.84
C LYS A 213 11.53 -6.67 4.30
N CYS A 214 11.09 -5.64 3.58
CA CYS A 214 9.82 -4.97 3.87
C CYS A 214 8.65 -5.95 3.79
N VAL A 215 8.48 -6.63 2.66
CA VAL A 215 7.39 -7.61 2.44
C VAL A 215 7.35 -8.67 3.54
N VAL A 216 8.49 -9.23 3.95
CA VAL A 216 8.53 -10.26 4.99
C VAL A 216 8.12 -9.71 6.36
N ARG A 217 8.48 -8.46 6.70
CA ARG A 217 8.03 -7.82 7.94
C ARG A 217 6.51 -7.68 7.95
N GLU A 218 5.95 -7.20 6.85
CA GLU A 218 4.49 -7.03 6.70
C GLU A 218 3.73 -8.36 6.79
N TYR A 219 4.28 -9.46 6.25
CA TYR A 219 3.73 -10.79 6.50
C TYR A 219 3.74 -11.14 7.99
N ALA A 220 4.81 -10.84 8.72
CA ALA A 220 4.86 -11.13 10.14
C ALA A 220 3.85 -10.31 10.94
N GLU A 221 3.71 -9.03 10.62
CA GLU A 221 2.83 -8.09 11.30
C GLU A 221 1.37 -8.42 11.00
N GLU A 222 0.99 -8.44 9.72
CA GLU A 222 -0.40 -8.60 9.34
C GLU A 222 -0.91 -10.06 9.42
N PHE A 223 -0.12 -11.05 9.00
CA PHE A 223 -0.56 -12.46 9.01
C PHE A 223 -0.33 -13.13 10.36
N LEU A 224 0.74 -12.78 11.07
CA LEU A 224 1.16 -13.47 12.29
C LEU A 224 1.00 -12.62 13.56
N GLY A 225 0.52 -11.37 13.45
CA GLY A 225 0.27 -10.50 14.60
C GLY A 225 1.55 -10.10 15.35
N ARG A 226 2.70 -10.09 14.66
CA ARG A 226 3.96 -9.61 15.24
C ARG A 226 3.90 -8.10 15.45
N SER A 227 4.49 -7.61 16.53
CA SER A 227 4.71 -6.18 16.74
C SER A 227 5.67 -5.59 15.69
N GLU A 228 5.36 -4.39 15.20
CA GLU A 228 6.22 -3.58 14.31
C GLU A 228 7.53 -3.11 14.96
N HIS A 229 7.70 -3.32 16.27
CA HIS A 229 8.91 -2.98 17.01
C HIS A 229 9.88 -4.18 17.03
N TYR A 230 10.83 -4.19 16.10
CA TYR A 230 11.81 -5.28 15.95
C TYR A 230 12.98 -5.19 16.96
N GLY A 231 13.35 -3.98 17.38
CA GLY A 231 14.45 -3.72 18.32
C GLY A 231 15.85 -3.81 17.70
N PRO A 232 16.88 -3.29 18.39
CA PRO A 232 18.22 -3.06 17.81
C PRO A 232 19.04 -4.33 17.55
N GLU A 233 18.68 -5.44 18.20
CA GLU A 233 19.33 -6.75 18.02
C GLU A 233 18.65 -7.59 16.92
N PHE A 234 17.67 -7.03 16.20
CA PHE A 234 16.97 -7.74 15.14
C PHE A 234 17.90 -8.02 13.95
N ASP A 235 17.87 -9.27 13.51
CA ASP A 235 18.66 -9.76 12.39
C ASP A 235 17.79 -10.68 11.52
N TYR A 236 17.73 -10.36 10.22
CA TYR A 236 16.96 -11.12 9.25
C TYR A 236 17.53 -12.52 9.04
N GLU A 237 18.85 -12.67 9.04
CA GLU A 237 19.52 -13.93 8.70
C GLU A 237 19.30 -15.01 9.76
N THR A 238 18.98 -14.62 11.00
CA THR A 238 18.63 -15.54 12.08
C THR A 238 17.13 -15.68 12.28
N TRP A 239 16.31 -14.86 11.62
CA TRP A 239 14.86 -14.84 11.79
C TRP A 239 14.17 -16.00 11.03
N PRO A 240 13.49 -16.94 11.73
CA PRO A 240 12.96 -18.14 11.07
C PRO A 240 11.95 -17.89 9.95
N LEU A 241 11.11 -16.86 10.06
CA LEU A 241 10.14 -16.54 9.01
C LEU A 241 10.85 -16.06 7.73
N TYR A 242 11.80 -15.15 7.87
CA TYR A 242 12.57 -14.61 6.76
C TYR A 242 13.32 -15.71 6.00
N ARG A 243 13.99 -16.59 6.73
CA ARG A 243 14.66 -17.75 6.13
C ARG A 243 13.69 -18.64 5.37
N ARG A 244 12.58 -19.06 5.98
CA ARG A 244 11.62 -19.96 5.32
C ARG A 244 11.00 -19.37 4.05
N LEU A 245 10.63 -18.09 4.09
CA LEU A 245 10.08 -17.42 2.89
C LEU A 245 11.16 -17.25 1.81
N THR A 246 12.41 -16.99 2.21
CA THR A 246 13.53 -16.87 1.28
C THR A 246 13.88 -18.23 0.65
N ASP A 247 13.94 -19.30 1.45
CA ASP A 247 14.15 -20.67 1.00
C ASP A 247 13.04 -21.10 0.01
N ALA A 248 11.77 -20.79 0.32
CA ALA A 248 10.64 -21.07 -0.57
C ALA A 248 10.70 -20.29 -1.88
N ARG A 249 11.23 -19.06 -1.85
CA ARG A 249 11.46 -18.27 -3.06
C ARG A 249 12.55 -18.92 -3.92
N GLU A 250 13.65 -19.31 -3.31
CA GLU A 250 14.79 -19.94 -3.98
C GLU A 250 14.45 -21.34 -4.54
N SER A 251 13.54 -22.08 -3.89
CA SER A 251 13.05 -23.38 -4.38
C SER A 251 11.99 -23.27 -5.48
N GLY A 252 11.40 -22.08 -5.70
CA GLY A 252 10.29 -21.86 -6.63
C GLY A 252 8.91 -22.25 -6.08
N ASP A 253 8.81 -22.47 -4.76
CA ASP A 253 7.53 -22.66 -4.05
C ASP A 253 6.85 -21.32 -3.71
N LEU A 254 7.59 -20.22 -3.83
CA LEU A 254 7.10 -18.86 -3.70
C LEU A 254 7.63 -18.00 -4.86
N ARG A 255 6.76 -17.19 -5.46
CA ARG A 255 7.15 -16.19 -6.46
C ARG A 255 6.53 -14.84 -6.14
N SER A 256 7.33 -13.80 -6.07
CA SER A 256 6.87 -12.43 -5.84
C SER A 256 7.11 -11.59 -7.09
N LEU A 257 6.05 -10.95 -7.58
CA LEU A 257 6.03 -10.22 -8.84
C LEU A 257 5.55 -8.78 -8.62
N VAL A 258 6.22 -7.84 -9.28
CA VAL A 258 5.79 -6.44 -9.36
C VAL A 258 4.97 -6.24 -10.63
N LEU A 259 3.85 -5.55 -10.48
CA LEU A 259 2.84 -5.32 -11.52
C LEU A 259 2.80 -3.87 -12.00
N GLY A 260 3.36 -2.94 -11.22
CA GLY A 260 3.46 -1.53 -11.58
C GLY A 260 3.45 -0.61 -10.36
N VAL A 261 3.22 0.68 -10.62
CA VAL A 261 3.03 1.71 -9.59
C VAL A 261 1.74 2.47 -9.86
N GLY A 262 1.05 2.89 -8.81
CA GLY A 262 -0.08 3.81 -8.93
C GLY A 262 -0.27 4.73 -7.73
N VAL A 263 -1.19 5.68 -7.89
CA VAL A 263 -1.45 6.76 -6.94
C VAL A 263 -2.95 6.88 -6.69
N ASP A 264 -3.35 6.86 -5.42
CA ASP A 264 -4.73 7.08 -5.02
C ASP A 264 -5.17 8.52 -5.33
N PRO A 265 -6.30 8.74 -6.03
CA PRO A 265 -6.72 10.08 -6.44
C PRO A 265 -7.22 10.95 -5.29
N LEU A 266 -7.56 10.40 -4.12
CA LEU A 266 -8.06 11.13 -2.95
C LEU A 266 -6.92 11.57 -2.02
N THR A 267 -6.05 10.64 -1.65
CA THR A 267 -4.99 10.85 -0.65
C THR A 267 -3.61 11.06 -1.27
N PHE A 268 -3.44 10.77 -2.56
CA PHE A 268 -2.13 10.68 -3.22
C PHE A 268 -1.19 9.64 -2.59
N ALA A 269 -1.73 8.69 -1.82
CA ALA A 269 -0.99 7.50 -1.42
C ALA A 269 -0.43 6.83 -2.67
N THR A 270 0.84 6.46 -2.61
CA THR A 270 1.55 5.81 -3.72
C THR A 270 1.73 4.36 -3.36
N ASP A 271 1.54 3.48 -4.32
CA ASP A 271 1.61 2.04 -4.09
C ASP A 271 2.47 1.37 -5.16
N ILE A 272 3.45 0.58 -4.73
CA ILE A 272 4.06 -0.46 -5.54
C ILE A 272 3.09 -1.64 -5.54
N LEU A 273 2.58 -1.99 -6.72
CA LEU A 273 1.59 -3.03 -6.90
C LEU A 273 2.31 -4.37 -7.06
N ALA A 274 2.06 -5.33 -6.18
CA ALA A 274 2.76 -6.60 -6.20
C ALA A 274 1.85 -7.79 -5.86
N VAL A 275 2.25 -8.98 -6.31
CA VAL A 275 1.57 -10.25 -6.00
C VAL A 275 2.61 -11.30 -5.61
N THR A 276 2.33 -12.03 -4.54
CA THR A 276 3.09 -13.23 -4.15
C THR A 276 2.21 -14.44 -4.37
N VAL A 277 2.69 -15.40 -5.16
CA VAL A 277 2.08 -16.73 -5.30
C VAL A 277 2.86 -17.71 -4.44
N ILE A 278 2.17 -18.38 -3.51
CA ILE A 278 2.76 -19.34 -2.58
C ILE A 278 2.10 -20.70 -2.82
N GLU A 279 2.90 -21.73 -2.97
CA GLU A 279 2.43 -23.12 -3.01
C GLU A 279 1.67 -23.46 -1.72
N ALA A 280 0.56 -24.19 -1.87
CA ALA A 280 -0.39 -24.48 -0.81
C ALA A 280 0.23 -25.05 0.47
N ARG A 281 1.11 -26.06 0.39
CA ARG A 281 1.78 -26.64 1.56
C ARG A 281 2.67 -25.63 2.27
N THR A 282 3.40 -24.80 1.52
CA THR A 282 4.21 -23.71 2.08
C THR A 282 3.35 -22.66 2.76
N PHE A 283 2.28 -22.21 2.09
CA PHE A 283 1.33 -21.25 2.65
C PHE A 283 0.69 -21.77 3.94
N ASP A 284 0.20 -23.00 3.93
CA ASP A 284 -0.50 -23.60 5.07
C ASP A 284 0.46 -23.83 6.25
N ALA A 285 1.70 -24.22 5.99
CA ALA A 285 2.72 -24.40 7.02
C ALA A 285 3.14 -23.08 7.70
N LEU A 286 3.14 -21.96 6.96
CA LEU A 286 3.52 -20.65 7.47
C LEU A 286 2.36 -19.89 8.09
N PHE A 287 1.20 -19.94 7.45
CA PHE A 287 0.06 -19.04 7.70
C PHE A 287 -1.25 -19.77 8.03
N GLY A 288 -1.25 -21.11 8.11
CA GLY A 288 -2.43 -21.90 8.43
C GLY A 288 -3.08 -21.49 9.76
N ALA A 289 -2.25 -21.13 10.75
CA ALA A 289 -2.71 -20.69 12.07
C ALA A 289 -3.24 -19.24 12.12
N MET A 290 -3.12 -18.44 11.06
CA MET A 290 -3.59 -17.06 11.06
C MET A 290 -5.08 -17.00 11.41
N THR A 291 -5.42 -16.28 12.48
CA THR A 291 -6.79 -16.03 12.89
C THR A 291 -7.39 -14.95 12.00
N GLY A 292 -8.67 -15.06 11.62
CA GLY A 292 -9.34 -14.12 10.71
C GLY A 292 -9.51 -12.69 11.24
N ALA A 293 -8.74 -12.26 12.25
CA ALA A 293 -8.71 -10.92 12.82
C ALA A 293 -7.28 -10.58 13.29
N ASN A 294 -6.85 -9.34 13.05
CA ASN A 294 -5.63 -8.72 13.56
C ASN A 294 -5.95 -7.34 14.18
N ASP A 295 -4.93 -6.62 14.68
CA ASP A 295 -5.11 -5.33 15.37
C ASP A 295 -5.75 -4.23 14.49
N GLU A 296 -5.75 -4.42 13.16
CA GLU A 296 -6.25 -3.47 12.17
C GLU A 296 -7.62 -3.85 11.56
N GLY A 297 -8.11 -5.08 11.78
CA GLY A 297 -9.37 -5.53 11.18
C GLY A 297 -9.53 -7.04 11.04
N ARG A 298 -10.24 -7.48 9.99
CA ARG A 298 -10.55 -8.90 9.73
C ARG A 298 -9.90 -9.41 8.46
N ALA A 299 -9.13 -10.50 8.56
CA ALA A 299 -8.58 -11.20 7.41
C ALA A 299 -9.58 -12.24 6.89
N THR A 300 -9.89 -12.20 5.59
CA THR A 300 -10.66 -13.21 4.88
C THR A 300 -9.72 -14.04 4.02
N LYS A 301 -9.62 -15.34 4.31
CA LYS A 301 -8.82 -16.30 3.54
C LYS A 301 -9.70 -17.09 2.59
N GLY A 302 -9.10 -17.65 1.55
CA GLY A 302 -9.76 -18.64 0.70
C GLY A 302 -10.77 -18.05 -0.28
N VAL A 303 -10.65 -16.75 -0.60
CA VAL A 303 -11.50 -16.17 -1.64
C VAL A 303 -11.05 -16.75 -2.99
N PRO A 304 -11.95 -17.36 -3.78
CA PRO A 304 -11.56 -17.95 -5.06
C PRO A 304 -10.93 -16.92 -5.99
N PHE A 305 -9.80 -17.24 -6.61
CA PHE A 305 -9.18 -16.40 -7.63
C PHE A 305 -9.79 -16.73 -8.99
N ASP A 306 -11.04 -16.29 -9.19
CA ASP A 306 -11.80 -16.46 -10.43
C ASP A 306 -12.39 -15.13 -10.94
N ALA A 307 -12.93 -15.15 -12.16
CA ALA A 307 -13.46 -13.95 -12.80
C ALA A 307 -14.60 -13.29 -12.00
N GLU A 308 -15.44 -14.08 -11.33
CA GLU A 308 -16.58 -13.57 -10.55
C GLU A 308 -16.09 -12.85 -9.28
N SER A 309 -15.24 -13.50 -8.51
CA SER A 309 -14.69 -12.99 -7.26
C SER A 309 -13.79 -11.79 -7.52
N VAL A 310 -12.91 -11.84 -8.52
CA VAL A 310 -12.09 -10.68 -8.93
C VAL A 310 -13.00 -9.53 -9.36
N GLY A 311 -13.95 -9.79 -10.27
CA GLY A 311 -14.86 -8.76 -10.76
C GLY A 311 -15.69 -8.10 -9.65
N ARG A 312 -16.16 -8.89 -8.67
CA ARG A 312 -16.89 -8.38 -7.49
C ARG A 312 -16.04 -7.39 -6.68
N HIS A 313 -14.81 -7.74 -6.33
CA HIS A 313 -13.98 -6.87 -5.49
C HIS A 313 -13.43 -5.65 -6.25
N VAL A 314 -13.16 -5.77 -7.54
CA VAL A 314 -12.71 -4.65 -8.37
C VAL A 314 -13.82 -3.62 -8.59
N THR A 315 -15.08 -4.05 -8.73
CA THR A 315 -16.16 -3.18 -9.22
C THR A 315 -17.29 -2.86 -8.23
N ARG A 316 -17.58 -3.75 -7.26
CA ARG A 316 -18.78 -3.68 -6.40
C ARG A 316 -18.47 -3.47 -4.93
N GLU A 317 -17.43 -4.14 -4.42
CA GLU A 317 -17.05 -4.01 -3.01
C GLU A 317 -16.29 -2.71 -2.75
N PRO A 318 -16.32 -2.19 -1.50
CA PRO A 318 -15.54 -1.03 -1.12
C PRO A 318 -14.05 -1.40 -1.01
N MET A 319 -13.39 -1.68 -2.12
CA MET A 319 -11.96 -1.97 -2.18
C MET A 319 -11.13 -0.67 -2.21
N GLN A 320 -9.96 -0.68 -1.59
CA GLN A 320 -8.93 0.33 -1.82
C GLN A 320 -8.51 0.31 -3.29
N ALA A 321 -8.26 1.49 -3.88
CA ALA A 321 -7.93 1.60 -5.30
C ALA A 321 -6.70 0.78 -5.69
N ALA A 322 -5.65 0.80 -4.86
CA ALA A 322 -4.44 0.01 -5.06
C ALA A 322 -4.73 -1.50 -5.02
N GLY A 323 -5.48 -1.96 -4.01
CA GLY A 323 -5.85 -3.37 -3.91
C GLY A 323 -6.70 -3.85 -5.09
N ALA A 324 -7.66 -3.06 -5.56
CA ALA A 324 -8.44 -3.37 -6.76
C ALA A 324 -7.53 -3.48 -8.00
N ALA A 325 -6.55 -2.57 -8.13
CA ALA A 325 -5.61 -2.56 -9.24
C ALA A 325 -4.70 -3.80 -9.22
N VAL A 326 -4.17 -4.18 -8.06
CA VAL A 326 -3.37 -5.40 -7.90
C VAL A 326 -4.18 -6.63 -8.29
N LEU A 327 -5.42 -6.76 -7.81
CA LEU A 327 -6.30 -7.90 -8.14
C LEU A 327 -6.57 -8.00 -9.65
N GLU A 328 -6.89 -6.89 -10.31
CA GLU A 328 -7.15 -6.86 -11.74
C GLU A 328 -5.89 -7.20 -12.55
N LEU A 329 -4.74 -6.58 -12.24
CA LEU A 329 -3.49 -6.85 -12.94
C LEU A 329 -3.05 -8.31 -12.73
N ALA A 330 -3.08 -8.81 -11.49
CA ALA A 330 -2.74 -10.19 -11.19
C ALA A 330 -3.65 -11.15 -11.98
N TRP A 331 -4.96 -10.91 -12.04
CA TRP A 331 -5.86 -11.72 -12.84
C TRP A 331 -5.50 -11.71 -14.32
N ASN A 332 -5.23 -10.53 -14.89
CA ASN A 332 -4.88 -10.39 -16.30
C ASN A 332 -3.58 -11.12 -16.67
N HIS A 333 -2.57 -11.07 -15.79
CA HIS A 333 -1.27 -11.70 -16.04
C HIS A 333 -1.20 -13.18 -15.66
N LEU A 334 -1.92 -13.61 -14.61
CA LEU A 334 -1.70 -14.92 -13.99
C LEU A 334 -2.78 -15.96 -14.29
N ARG A 335 -3.97 -15.56 -14.77
CA ARG A 335 -5.08 -16.50 -15.01
C ARG A 335 -4.74 -17.67 -15.93
N GLY A 336 -3.77 -17.52 -16.84
CA GLY A 336 -3.30 -18.58 -17.75
C GLY A 336 -2.04 -19.31 -17.28
N SER A 337 -1.37 -18.83 -16.22
CA SER A 337 -0.14 -19.45 -15.69
C SER A 337 -0.36 -20.17 -14.36
N VAL A 338 -1.51 -19.94 -13.72
CA VAL A 338 -1.90 -20.52 -12.41
C VAL A 338 -3.23 -21.27 -12.52
N GLY A 339 -3.87 -21.30 -13.70
CA GLY A 339 -5.21 -21.84 -13.91
C GLY A 339 -5.31 -23.02 -14.89
N ASP A 340 -4.19 -23.61 -15.30
CA ASP A 340 -4.15 -24.83 -16.13
C ASP A 340 -3.50 -26.01 -15.38
#